data_AF-A0A7Y5U1F3-F1
#
_entry.id   AF-A0A7Y5U1F3-F1
#
_cell.length_a   1.000
_cell.length_b   1.000
_cell.length_c   1.000
_cell.angle_alpha   90.00
_cell.angle_beta   90.00
_cell.angle_gamma   90.00
#
_symmetry.space_group_name_H-M   'P 1'
#
loop_
_entity.id
_entity.type
_entity.pdbx_description
1 polymer ?
#
loop_
_entity_poly.entity_id
_entity_poly.type
_entity_poly.pdbx_seq_one_letter_code
_entity_poly.pdbx_strand_id
1 'polypeptide(L)'
;MRALLLALALFCAWPQDAGEYVLVKKGSNEYHRPGCEAVRDTSNVVAMTRGDAESRGMKPHAACDPSKAQGDKSAAKTPDVFVAPGDKRYHRESCAKLGKPRQRLALDEAGRKYWPCPVCKPPIRKRGA
;
A
#
# COMPACT_ATOMS: atom_id res chain seq x y z
N MET A 1 -54.03 -7.65 26.70
CA MET A 1 -52.61 -7.40 26.99
C MET A 1 -51.77 -8.16 25.97
N ARG A 2 -51.22 -7.47 24.95
CA ARG A 2 -50.31 -8.05 23.97
C ARG A 2 -49.03 -7.23 24.01
N ALA A 3 -48.03 -7.80 24.69
CA ALA A 3 -46.71 -7.22 24.83
C ALA A 3 -46.02 -7.18 23.46
N LEU A 4 -45.72 -5.98 22.98
CA LEU A 4 -44.85 -5.77 21.84
C LEU A 4 -43.41 -6.00 22.31
N LEU A 5 -42.80 -7.09 21.84
CA LEU A 5 -41.40 -7.42 22.07
C LEU A 5 -40.51 -6.39 21.34
N LEU A 6 -39.79 -5.58 22.11
CA LEU A 6 -38.69 -4.75 21.65
C LEU A 6 -37.52 -5.64 21.20
N ALA A 7 -37.31 -5.72 19.89
CA ALA A 7 -36.10 -6.32 19.32
C ALA A 7 -34.92 -5.35 19.53
N LEU A 8 -34.11 -5.57 20.58
CA LEU A 8 -32.79 -4.96 20.72
C LEU A 8 -31.86 -5.54 19.65
N ALA A 9 -31.65 -4.81 18.57
CA ALA A 9 -30.56 -5.08 17.64
C ALA A 9 -29.23 -4.63 18.28
N LEU A 10 -28.61 -5.52 19.05
CA LEU A 10 -27.20 -5.42 19.43
C LEU A 10 -26.35 -5.62 18.17
N PHE A 11 -26.17 -4.54 17.41
CA PHE A 11 -25.06 -4.42 16.45
C PHE A 11 -23.76 -4.41 17.26
N CYS A 12 -23.20 -5.59 17.52
CA CYS A 12 -21.80 -5.69 17.89
C CYS A 12 -20.99 -5.17 16.70
N ALA A 13 -20.49 -3.94 16.81
CA ALA A 13 -19.49 -3.41 15.90
C ALA A 13 -18.23 -4.26 16.05
N TRP A 14 -18.07 -5.28 15.21
CA TRP A 14 -16.83 -6.03 15.11
C TRP A 14 -15.71 -5.07 14.65
N PRO A 15 -14.67 -4.82 15.47
CA PRO A 15 -13.52 -4.09 14.99
C PRO A 15 -12.76 -5.02 14.03
N GLN A 16 -12.98 -4.84 12.73
CA GLN A 16 -12.21 -5.49 11.68
C GLN A 16 -10.92 -4.70 11.44
N ASP A 17 -10.13 -4.44 12.48
CA ASP A 17 -8.77 -3.97 12.25
C ASP A 17 -7.90 -5.20 12.00
N ALA A 18 -7.94 -5.71 10.76
CA ALA A 18 -6.90 -6.58 10.23
C ALA A 18 -5.62 -5.74 10.04
N GLY A 19 -5.10 -5.23 11.16
CA GLY A 19 -4.01 -4.30 11.23
C GLY A 19 -2.70 -4.95 10.80
N GLU A 20 -1.84 -4.14 10.17
CA GLU A 20 -0.47 -4.49 9.78
C GLU A 20 0.25 -5.26 10.92
N TYR A 21 0.88 -6.39 10.59
CA TYR A 21 1.67 -7.16 11.55
C TYR A 21 2.97 -6.42 11.88
N VAL A 22 3.28 -6.32 13.17
CA VAL A 22 4.48 -5.68 13.72
C VAL A 22 5.27 -6.67 14.58
N LEU A 23 6.56 -6.41 14.73
CA LEU A 23 7.49 -7.21 15.52
C LEU A 23 7.81 -6.49 16.83
N VAL A 24 7.66 -7.18 17.95
CA VAL A 24 7.96 -6.65 19.29
C VAL A 24 9.07 -7.47 19.91
N LYS A 25 10.14 -6.83 20.38
CA LYS A 25 11.21 -7.52 21.09
C LYS A 25 10.80 -7.79 22.54
N LYS A 26 11.07 -8.98 23.05
CA LYS A 26 10.75 -9.34 24.44
C LYS A 26 11.49 -8.40 25.40
N GLY A 27 10.73 -7.66 26.20
CA GLY A 27 11.26 -6.69 27.16
C GLY A 27 11.38 -5.25 26.62
N SER A 28 11.02 -4.98 25.36
CA SER A 28 10.83 -3.61 24.87
C SER A 28 9.36 -3.19 24.94
N ASN A 29 9.12 -1.89 25.06
CA ASN A 29 7.80 -1.27 24.89
C ASN A 29 7.64 -0.68 23.49
N GLU A 30 8.41 -1.20 22.54
CA GLU A 30 8.47 -0.70 21.18
C GLU A 30 8.12 -1.80 20.17
N TYR A 31 7.31 -1.44 19.18
CA TYR A 31 7.03 -2.26 18.02
C TYR A 31 7.82 -1.78 16.80
N HIS A 32 8.18 -2.72 15.94
CA HIS A 32 9.00 -2.51 14.76
C HIS A 32 8.28 -3.04 13.52
N ARG A 33 8.56 -2.44 12.38
CA ARG A 33 8.10 -2.95 11.08
C ARG A 33 8.91 -4.18 10.68
N PRO A 34 8.31 -5.17 9.98
CA PRO A 34 9.09 -6.23 9.34
C PRO A 34 10.25 -5.66 8.51
N GLY A 35 11.46 -6.15 8.76
CA GLY A 35 12.69 -5.72 8.07
C GLY A 35 13.42 -4.52 8.70
N CYS A 36 12.92 -3.96 9.80
CA CYS A 36 13.66 -2.97 10.59
C CYS A 36 14.95 -3.59 11.17
N GLU A 37 16.04 -2.83 11.12
CA GLU A 37 17.38 -3.28 11.53
C GLU A 37 17.44 -3.77 12.98
N ALA A 38 16.67 -3.16 13.88
CA ALA A 38 16.60 -3.52 15.29
C ALA A 38 15.97 -4.90 15.57
N VAL A 39 15.29 -5.50 14.58
CA VAL A 39 14.61 -6.80 14.67
C VAL A 39 15.06 -7.78 13.58
N ARG A 40 16.14 -7.46 12.84
CA ARG A 40 16.65 -8.31 11.75
C ARG A 40 17.26 -9.62 12.23
N ASP A 41 17.81 -9.65 13.43
CA ASP A 41 18.39 -10.84 14.04
C ASP A 41 17.32 -11.84 14.52
N THR A 42 16.03 -11.48 14.47
CA THR A 42 14.86 -12.31 14.82
C THR A 42 14.90 -12.92 16.22
N SER A 43 15.82 -12.49 17.08
CA SER A 43 15.97 -13.08 18.41
C SER A 43 15.01 -12.41 19.38
N ASN A 44 14.19 -13.22 20.04
CA ASN A 44 13.21 -12.77 21.03
C ASN A 44 12.17 -11.79 20.47
N VAL A 45 11.80 -11.91 19.20
CA VAL A 45 10.73 -11.10 18.61
C VAL A 45 9.41 -11.87 18.56
N VAL A 46 8.32 -11.19 18.88
CA VAL A 46 6.95 -11.71 18.76
C VAL A 46 6.22 -10.89 17.71
N ALA A 47 5.56 -11.56 16.77
CA ALA A 47 4.69 -10.92 15.81
C ALA A 47 3.28 -10.76 16.39
N MET A 48 2.70 -9.57 16.29
CA MET A 48 1.29 -9.31 16.63
C MET A 48 0.74 -8.19 15.74
N THR A 49 -0.56 -7.92 15.80
CA THR A 49 -1.12 -6.80 15.04
C THR A 49 -0.66 -5.47 15.65
N ARG A 50 -0.53 -4.42 14.82
CA ARG A 50 -0.23 -3.07 15.31
C ARG A 50 -1.27 -2.61 16.34
N GLY A 51 -2.55 -2.85 16.09
CA GLY A 51 -3.63 -2.50 17.01
C GLY A 51 -3.49 -3.18 18.37
N ASP A 52 -3.07 -4.45 18.41
CA ASP A 52 -2.78 -5.15 19.67
C ASP A 52 -1.57 -4.54 20.39
N ALA A 53 -0.50 -4.21 19.67
CA ALA A 53 0.68 -3.58 20.25
C ALA A 53 0.35 -2.22 20.87
N GLU A 54 -0.40 -1.38 20.15
CA GLU A 54 -0.85 -0.06 20.61
C GLU A 54 -1.81 -0.17 21.80
N SER A 55 -2.73 -1.14 21.76
CA SER A 55 -3.64 -1.43 22.89
C SER A 55 -2.89 -1.90 24.15
N ARG A 56 -1.71 -2.50 23.96
CA ARG A 56 -0.77 -2.86 25.05
C ARG A 56 0.12 -1.70 25.48
N GLY A 57 -0.09 -0.50 24.96
CA GLY A 57 0.70 0.70 25.27
C GLY A 57 2.09 0.73 24.63
N MET A 58 2.36 -0.16 23.69
CA MET A 58 3.63 -0.18 22.95
C MET A 58 3.64 0.94 21.92
N LYS A 59 4.81 1.56 21.74
CA LYS A 59 5.00 2.68 20.82
C LYS A 59 5.77 2.22 19.58
N PRO A 60 5.62 2.88 18.43
CA PRO A 60 6.52 2.59 17.32
C PRO A 60 7.94 2.99 17.70
N HIS A 61 8.91 2.14 17.34
CA HIS A 61 10.29 2.58 17.22
C HIS A 61 10.36 3.83 16.31
N ALA A 62 11.20 4.80 16.64
CA ALA A 62 11.21 6.11 15.97
C ALA A 62 11.34 6.04 14.43
N ALA A 63 12.10 5.07 13.89
CA ALA A 63 12.24 4.85 12.44
C ALA A 63 11.12 3.99 11.83
N CYS A 64 10.26 3.40 12.67
CA CYS A 64 9.12 2.58 12.28
C CYS A 64 7.77 3.28 12.53
N ASP A 65 7.80 4.56 12.92
CA ASP A 65 6.63 5.37 13.20
C ASP A 65 5.77 5.54 11.92
N PRO A 66 4.54 4.99 11.88
CA PRO A 66 3.67 5.10 10.72
C PRO A 66 3.19 6.53 10.45
N SER A 67 3.22 7.43 11.45
CA SER A 67 2.92 8.84 11.28
C SER A 67 4.09 9.61 10.66
N LYS A 68 5.32 9.09 10.78
CA LYS A 68 6.52 9.61 10.10
C LYS A 68 6.78 8.91 8.76
N ALA A 69 6.17 7.76 8.54
CA ALA A 69 6.09 7.15 7.23
C ALA A 69 5.22 8.03 6.33
N GLN A 70 5.84 9.02 5.70
CA GLN A 70 5.26 9.68 4.54
C GLN A 70 4.95 8.61 3.49
N GLY A 71 3.69 8.18 3.45
CA GLY A 71 2.96 7.93 2.22
C GLY A 71 3.49 6.87 1.26
N ASP A 72 4.41 5.99 1.62
CA ASP A 72 4.70 4.84 0.77
C ASP A 72 3.72 3.71 1.12
N LYS A 73 2.48 3.89 0.65
CA LYS A 73 1.75 2.73 0.11
C LYS A 73 2.77 2.03 -0.77
N SER A 74 3.17 0.83 -0.39
CA SER A 74 3.87 -0.10 -1.26
C SER A 74 2.89 -0.47 -2.39
N ALA A 75 2.60 0.50 -3.26
CA ALA A 75 2.23 0.25 -4.62
C ALA A 75 3.49 -0.41 -5.18
N ALA A 76 3.40 -1.72 -5.41
CA ALA A 76 4.32 -2.43 -6.29
C ALA A 76 4.73 -1.45 -7.39
N LYS A 77 6.03 -1.11 -7.46
CA LYS A 77 6.57 -0.08 -8.39
C LYS A 77 6.02 -0.37 -9.78
N THR A 78 4.89 0.25 -10.13
CA THR A 78 4.34 0.10 -11.47
C THR A 78 5.29 0.85 -12.36
N PRO A 79 5.78 0.25 -13.44
CA PRO A 79 6.76 0.92 -14.29
C PRO A 79 6.14 2.22 -14.81
N ASP A 80 6.91 3.31 -14.74
CA ASP A 80 6.49 4.57 -15.31
C ASP A 80 6.56 4.51 -16.84
N VAL A 81 5.54 5.07 -17.49
CA VAL A 81 5.46 5.22 -18.95
C VAL A 81 5.22 6.68 -19.30
N PHE A 82 5.42 7.02 -20.58
CA PHE A 82 5.39 8.40 -21.03
C PHE A 82 4.29 8.61 -22.06
N VAL A 83 3.57 9.72 -21.95
CA VAL A 83 2.58 10.17 -22.93
C VAL A 83 2.97 11.55 -23.44
N ALA A 84 2.62 11.85 -24.68
CA ALA A 84 2.74 13.20 -25.25
C ALA A 84 1.33 13.80 -25.42
N PRO A 85 1.16 15.12 -25.26
CA PRO A 85 -0.11 15.79 -25.54
C PRO A 85 -0.57 15.48 -26.97
N GLY A 86 -1.85 15.12 -27.12
CA GLY A 86 -2.44 14.76 -28.41
C GLY A 86 -2.17 13.33 -28.87
N ASP A 87 -1.29 12.57 -28.22
CA ASP A 87 -1.12 11.15 -28.51
C ASP A 87 -2.14 10.31 -27.73
N LYS A 88 -2.78 9.37 -28.43
CA LYS A 88 -3.68 8.37 -27.83
C LYS A 88 -2.91 7.16 -27.31
N ARG A 89 -1.58 7.21 -27.32
CA ARG A 89 -0.69 6.12 -26.96
C ARG A 89 0.28 6.49 -25.86
N TYR A 90 0.62 5.51 -25.03
CA TYR A 90 1.74 5.59 -24.10
C TYR A 90 2.97 4.88 -24.68
N HIS A 91 4.14 5.33 -24.26
CA HIS A 91 5.44 4.97 -24.79
C HIS A 91 6.42 4.65 -23.67
N ARG A 92 7.53 4.00 -24.04
CA ARG A 92 8.75 4.00 -23.24
C ARG A 92 9.47 5.34 -23.37
N GLU A 93 10.32 5.68 -22.41
CA GLU A 93 11.10 6.92 -22.43
C GLU A 93 11.94 7.10 -23.70
N SER A 94 12.45 5.99 -24.23
CA SER A 94 13.34 5.92 -25.39
C SER A 94 12.64 5.80 -26.75
N CYS A 95 11.32 5.94 -26.81
CA CYS A 95 10.58 5.79 -28.07
C CYS A 95 10.88 6.94 -29.04
N ALA A 96 11.29 6.62 -30.26
CA ALA A 96 11.55 7.60 -31.33
C ALA A 96 10.30 8.39 -31.77
N LYS A 97 9.10 7.88 -31.48
CA LYS A 97 7.81 8.54 -31.78
C LYS A 97 7.25 9.35 -30.61
N LEU A 98 7.95 9.41 -29.48
CA LEU A 98 7.53 10.20 -28.32
C LEU A 98 7.78 11.69 -28.58
N GLY A 99 6.71 12.46 -28.70
CA GLY A 99 6.78 13.93 -28.85
C GLY A 99 7.20 14.65 -27.57
N LYS A 100 7.55 15.93 -27.71
CA LYS A 100 7.77 16.86 -26.58
C LYS A 100 6.61 17.87 -26.53
N PRO A 101 6.13 18.27 -25.34
CA PRO A 101 6.54 17.82 -24.01
C PRO A 101 6.06 16.39 -23.73
N ARG A 102 6.73 15.69 -22.82
CA ARG A 102 6.37 14.33 -22.39
C ARG A 102 5.96 14.35 -20.93
N GLN A 103 4.85 13.69 -20.61
CA GLN A 103 4.35 13.53 -19.25
C GLN A 103 4.59 12.09 -18.80
N ARG A 104 5.15 11.93 -17.59
CA ARG A 104 5.34 10.63 -16.94
C ARG A 104 4.07 10.23 -16.20
N LEU A 105 3.56 9.04 -16.44
CA LEU A 105 2.41 8.44 -15.76
C LEU A 105 2.75 7.01 -15.31
N ALA A 106 2.12 6.56 -14.24
CA ALA A 106 2.15 5.15 -13.85
C ALA A 106 1.50 4.27 -14.93
N LEU A 107 2.05 3.07 -15.17
CA LEU A 107 1.51 2.13 -16.18
C LEU A 107 0.03 1.81 -15.98
N ASP A 108 -0.44 1.68 -14.74
CA ASP A 108 -1.86 1.38 -14.50
C ASP A 108 -2.77 2.51 -15.01
N GLU A 109 -2.42 3.75 -14.68
CA GLU A 109 -3.17 4.93 -15.13
C GLU A 109 -3.09 5.07 -16.66
N ALA A 110 -1.90 4.93 -17.23
CA ALA A 110 -1.71 5.04 -18.66
C ALA A 110 -2.47 3.95 -19.44
N GLY A 111 -2.40 2.70 -19.00
CA GLY A 111 -3.09 1.58 -19.64
C GLY A 111 -4.61 1.59 -19.47
N ARG A 112 -5.17 2.46 -18.63
CA ARG A 112 -6.62 2.72 -18.53
C ARG A 112 -7.11 3.74 -19.58
N LYS A 113 -6.26 4.69 -19.98
CA LYS A 113 -6.63 5.85 -20.80
C LYS A 113 -6.05 5.82 -22.22
N TYR A 114 -4.90 5.18 -22.41
CA TYR A 114 -4.10 5.22 -23.64
C TYR A 114 -3.78 3.81 -24.15
N TRP A 115 -3.52 3.69 -25.44
CA TRP A 115 -3.11 2.43 -26.08
C TRP A 115 -1.59 2.23 -26.03
N PRO A 116 -1.08 1.00 -25.90
CA PRO A 116 0.35 0.75 -26.02
C PRO A 116 0.86 1.14 -27.41
N CYS A 117 1.97 1.85 -27.46
CA CYS A 117 2.61 2.18 -28.74
C CYS A 117 3.12 0.90 -29.44
N PRO A 118 2.71 0.64 -30.70
CA PRO A 118 3.14 -0.56 -31.43
C PRO A 118 4.63 -0.55 -31.81
N VAL A 119 5.26 0.64 -31.83
CA VAL A 119 6.67 0.81 -32.20
C VAL A 119 7.60 0.44 -31.05
N CYS A 120 7.41 1.03 -29.87
CA CYS A 120 8.28 0.78 -28.72
C CYS A 120 7.81 -0.36 -27.81
N LYS A 121 6.64 -0.97 -28.10
CA LYS A 121 6.05 -2.11 -27.37
C LYS A 121 6.23 -1.94 -25.85
N PRO A 122 5.65 -0.88 -25.26
CA PRO A 122 5.78 -0.64 -23.82
C PRO A 122 5.10 -1.77 -23.03
N PRO A 123 5.44 -1.94 -21.74
CA PRO A 123 4.79 -2.94 -20.90
C PRO A 123 3.28 -2.69 -20.88
N ILE A 124 2.48 -3.75 -20.93
CA ILE A 124 1.01 -3.67 -20.88
C ILE A 124 0.55 -3.94 -19.45
N ARG A 125 -0.41 -3.15 -18.95
CA ARG A 125 -1.00 -3.41 -17.64
C ARG A 125 -1.55 -4.83 -17.57
N LYS A 126 -1.19 -5.60 -16.55
CA LYS A 126 -1.87 -6.85 -16.26
C LYS A 126 -3.23 -6.49 -15.68
N ARG A 127 -4.32 -6.99 -16.28
CA ARG A 127 -5.64 -6.90 -15.64
C ARG A 127 -5.53 -7.80 -14.41
N GLY A 128 -5.80 -7.27 -13.21
CA GLY A 128 -5.88 -8.10 -12.00
C GLY A 128 -6.85 -9.25 -12.29
N ALA A 129 -6.38 -10.48 -12.10
CA ALA A 129 -7.19 -11.68 -12.25
C ALA A 129 -8.23 -11.76 -11.13
#